data_AF-A0A7C7IHY0-F1
#
_entry.id   AF-A0A7C7IHY0-F1
#
_cell.length_a   1.000
_cell.length_b   1.000
_cell.length_c   1.000
_cell.angle_alpha   90.00
_cell.angle_beta   90.00
_cell.angle_gamma   90.00
#
_symmetry.space_group_name_H-M   'P 1'
#
loop_
_entity.id
_entity.type
_entity.pdbx_description
1 polymer ?
#
loop_
_entity_poly.entity_id
_entity_poly.type
_entity_poly.pdbx_seq_one_letter_code
_entity_poly.pdbx_strand_id
1 'polypeptide(L)' 'MEISVGSSKTVSDKLRKISSVVRVDAVTGPYDIIAVINAPDLTAVGDLITSQIHVIDGIVRTITCLSMGSTN' A
#
# COMPACT_ATOMS: atom_id res chain seq x y z
N MET A 1 5.97 -3.77 -1.38
CA MET A 1 6.42 -2.46 -1.89
C MET A 1 7.93 -2.39 -1.71
N GLU A 2 8.64 -1.84 -2.70
CA GLU A 2 10.07 -1.50 -2.58
C GLU A 2 10.19 -0.01 -2.21
N ILE A 3 11.00 0.26 -1.19
CA ILE A 3 11.13 1.57 -0.55
C ILE A 3 12.58 2.03 -0.61
N SER A 4 12.79 3.35 -0.74
CA SER A 4 14.13 3.92 -0.68
C SER A 4 14.75 3.74 0.70
N VAL A 5 16.08 3.56 0.72
CA VAL A 5 16.85 3.33 1.95
C VAL A 5 16.58 4.45 2.96
N GLY A 6 16.27 4.08 4.20
CA GLY A 6 15.98 5.01 5.29
C GLY A 6 14.56 5.56 5.33
N SER A 7 13.71 5.29 4.33
CA SER A 7 12.34 5.84 4.27
C SER A 7 11.27 4.90 4.84
N SER A 8 11.61 3.66 5.19
CA SER A 8 10.64 2.61 5.59
C SER A 8 9.71 3.06 6.73
N LYS A 9 10.23 3.73 7.76
CA LYS A 9 9.42 4.25 8.87
C LYS A 9 8.44 5.34 8.41
N THR A 10 8.94 6.36 7.71
CA THR A 10 8.13 7.47 7.19
C THR A 10 7.03 6.99 6.26
N VAL A 11 7.35 6.05 5.36
CA VAL A 11 6.37 5.46 4.44
C VAL A 11 5.32 4.68 5.21
N SER A 12 5.73 3.84 6.16
CA SER A 12 4.80 3.08 7.00
C SER A 12 3.83 4.00 7.76
N ASP A 13 4.34 5.09 8.33
CA ASP A 13 3.54 6.06 9.08
C ASP A 13 2.55 6.82 8.17
N LYS A 14 2.96 7.16 6.94
CA LYS A 14 2.08 7.77 5.93
C LYS A 14 0.99 6.78 5.49
N LEU A 15 1.35 5.53 5.22
CA LEU A 15 0.39 4.49 4.82
C LEU A 15 -0.67 4.25 5.91
N ARG A 16 -0.27 4.20 7.19
CA ARG A 16 -1.20 4.02 8.32
C ARG A 16 -2.20 5.17 8.49
N LYS A 17 -1.96 6.34 7.92
CA LYS A 17 -2.87 7.49 7.96
C LYS A 17 -3.94 7.45 6.87
N ILE A 18 -3.79 6.59 5.87
CA ILE A 18 -4.77 6.42 4.80
C ILE A 18 -5.91 5.56 5.36
N SER A 19 -7.13 6.10 5.37
CA SER A 19 -8.31 5.44 5.96
C SER A 19 -8.62 4.06 5.36
N SER A 20 -8.30 3.87 4.08
CA SER A 20 -8.53 2.62 3.36
C SER A 20 -7.47 1.55 3.64
N VAL A 21 -6.37 1.90 4.32
CA VAL A 21 -5.31 0.95 4.70
C VAL A 21 -5.70 0.27 6.01
N VAL A 22 -5.90 -1.04 5.95
CA VAL A 22 -6.32 -1.87 7.08
C VAL A 22 -5.11 -2.37 7.87
N ARG A 23 -3.99 -2.61 7.17
CA ARG A 23 -2.78 -3.16 7.77
C ARG A 23 -1.53 -2.70 7.03
N VAL A 24 -0.46 -2.48 7.78
CA VAL A 24 0.88 -2.19 7.26
C VAL A 24 1.88 -2.98 8.10
N ASP A 25 2.69 -3.81 7.45
CA ASP A 25 3.77 -4.56 8.08
C ASP A 25 5.07 -4.31 7.31
N ALA A 26 6.11 -3.90 8.03
CA ALA A 26 7.46 -3.93 7.50
C ALA A 26 7.96 -5.38 7.55
N VAL A 27 8.49 -5.88 6.44
CA VAL A 27 8.93 -7.27 6.32
C VAL A 27 10.37 -7.34 5.87
N THR A 28 11.09 -8.37 6.33
CA THR A 28 12.45 -8.65 5.87
C THR A 28 12.37 -9.66 4.73
N GLY A 29 12.14 -9.19 3.52
CA GLY A 29 11.96 -10.02 2.33
C GLY A 29 12.39 -9.31 1.05
N PRO A 30 11.95 -9.78 -0.13
CA PRO A 30 12.22 -9.09 -1.40
C PRO A 30 11.49 -7.73 -1.50
N TYR A 31 10.62 -7.43 -0.54
CA TYR A 31 9.90 -6.18 -0.40
C TYR A 31 10.10 -5.65 1.02
N ASP A 32 10.06 -4.34 1.18
CA ASP A 32 10.23 -3.69 2.49
C ASP A 32 8.93 -3.63 3.29
N ILE A 33 7.79 -3.45 2.61
CA ILE A 33 6.47 -3.26 3.23
C ILE A 33 5.40 -4.07 2.51
N ILE A 34 4.53 -4.72 3.28
CA ILE A 34 3.25 -5.27 2.85
C ILE A 34 2.14 -4.39 3.45
N ALA A 35 1.27 -3.85 2.60
CA ALA A 35 0.10 -3.08 3.01
C ALA A 35 -1.17 -3.77 2.51
N VAL A 36 -2.17 -3.87 3.37
CA VAL A 36 -3.50 -4.38 3.04
C VAL A 36 -4.45 -3.20 2.96
N ILE A 37 -5.09 -3.02 1.82
CA ILE A 37 -6.09 -1.99 1.57
C ILE A 37 -7.46 -2.64 1.38
N ASN A 38 -8.50 -1.93 1.81
CA ASN A 38 -9.88 -2.30 1.52
C ASN A 38 -10.56 -1.15 0.76
N ALA A 39 -11.24 -1.50 -0.32
CA ALA A 39 -11.92 -0.56 -1.20
C ALA A 39 -13.15 -1.24 -1.82
N PRO A 40 -14.18 -0.47 -2.19
CA PRO A 40 -15.46 -1.03 -2.65
C PRO A 40 -15.37 -1.74 -4.00
N ASP A 41 -14.48 -1.29 -4.88
CA ASP A 41 -14.33 -1.81 -6.24
C ASP A 41 -12.91 -1.58 -6.78
N LEU A 42 -12.64 -2.16 -7.95
CA LEU A 42 -11.34 -2.09 -8.61
C LEU A 42 -10.95 -0.65 -9.00
N THR A 43 -11.92 0.18 -9.37
CA THR A 43 -11.68 1.58 -9.75
C THR A 43 -11.17 2.36 -8.54
N ALA A 44 -11.84 2.21 -7.40
CA ALA A 44 -11.44 2.81 -6.14
C ALA A 44 -10.04 2.35 -5.69
N VAL A 45 -9.66 1.09 -5.95
CA VAL A 45 -8.28 0.61 -5.70
C VAL A 45 -7.27 1.34 -6.60
N GLY A 46 -7.55 1.46 -7.89
CA GLY A 46 -6.67 2.15 -8.85
C GLY A 46 -6.47 3.63 -8.48
N ASP A 47 -7.56 4.32 -8.17
CA ASP A 47 -7.53 5.71 -7.73
C ASP A 47 -6.78 5.88 -6.42
N LEU A 48 -7.03 5.01 -5.42
CA LEU A 48 -6.32 5.04 -4.13
C LEU A 48 -4.80 4.87 -4.32
N ILE A 49 -4.39 3.91 -5.16
CA ILE A 49 -2.98 3.64 -5.40
C ILE A 49 -2.30 4.84 -6.06
N THR A 50 -2.90 5.37 -7.13
CA THR A 50 -2.30 6.46 -7.91
C THR A 50 -2.31 7.80 -7.15
N SER A 51 -3.40 8.11 -6.44
CA SER A 51 -3.58 9.41 -5.77
C SER A 51 -2.98 9.49 -4.37
N GLN A 52 -2.91 8.40 -3.61
CA GLN A 52 -2.50 8.42 -2.21
C GLN A 52 -1.26 7.59 -1.91
N ILE A 53 -1.03 6.49 -2.64
CA ILE A 53 0.11 5.61 -2.38
C ILE A 53 1.32 6.05 -3.19
N HIS A 54 1.22 6.12 -4.53
CA HIS A 54 2.36 6.44 -5.40
C HIS A 54 2.93 7.84 -5.18
N VAL A 55 2.15 8.75 -4.61
CA VAL A 55 2.59 10.10 -4.25
C VAL A 55 3.42 10.14 -2.95
N ILE A 56 3.54 9.02 -2.22
CA ILE A 56 4.34 8.96 -1.01
C ILE A 56 5.82 8.91 -1.37
N ASP A 57 6.54 9.97 -0.99
CA ASP A 57 8.00 10.00 -1.09
C ASP A 57 8.64 8.77 -0.44
N GLY A 58 9.52 8.13 -1.21
CA GLY A 58 10.24 6.93 -0.81
C GLY A 58 9.66 5.64 -1.35
N ILE A 59 8.45 5.63 -1.93
CA ILE A 59 7.96 4.45 -2.67
C ILE A 59 8.64 4.39 -4.04
N VAL A 60 9.39 3.32 -4.30
CA VAL A 60 10.09 3.09 -5.58
C VAL A 60 9.28 2.19 -6.49
N ARG A 61 8.67 1.14 -5.93
CA ARG A 61 7.87 0.18 -6.69
C ARG A 61 6.76 -0.42 -5.87
N THR A 62 5.62 -0.64 -6.50
CA THR A 62 4.47 -1.34 -5.92
C THR A 62 4.06 -2.52 -6.77
N ILE A 63 3.72 -3.62 -6.12
CA ILE A 63 3.00 -4.74 -6.72
C ILE A 63 1.69 -4.85 -5.96
N THR A 64 0.58 -4.87 -6.68
CA THR A 64 -0.76 -4.93 -6.10
C THR A 64 -1.36 -6.30 -6.38
N CYS A 65 -1.61 -7.05 -5.31
CA CYS A 65 -2.32 -8.33 -5.38
C CYS A 65 -3.80 -8.07 -5.08
N LEU A 66 -4.63 -8.17 -6.11
CA LEU A 66 -6.08 -7.97 -5.97
C LEU A 66 -6.73 -9.28 -5.53
N SER A 67 -7.54 -9.21 -4.47
CA SER A 67 -8.41 -10.30 -4.05
C SER A 67 -9.86 -9.83 -4.18
N MET A 68 -10.65 -10.56 -4.96
CA MET A 68 -12.06 -10.28 -5.16
C MET A 68 -12.85 -11.44 -4.53
N GLY A 69 -13.45 -11.18 -3.38
CA GLY A 69 -14.41 -12.11 -2.78
C GLY A 69 -15.79 -11.86 -3.37
N SER A 70 -16.45 -12.87 -3.92
CA SER A 70 -17.89 -12.74 -4.22
C SER A 70 -18.64 -12.79 -2.89
N THR A 71 -19.33 -11.69 -2.56
CA THR A 71 -20.35 -11.73 -1.51
C THR A 71 -21.53 -12.49 -2.10
N ASN A 72 -21.72 -13.72 -1.60
CA ASN A 72 -22.81 -14.60 -2.01
C ASN A 72 -24.07 -14.30 -1.17
#